data_AF-A0A963MSN3-F1
#
_entry.id   AF-A0A963MSN3-F1
#
_cell.length_a   1.000
_cell.length_b   1.000
_cell.length_c   1.000
_cell.angle_alpha   90.00
_cell.angle_beta   90.00
_cell.angle_gamma   90.00
#
_symmetry.space_group_name_H-M   'P 1'
#
loop_
_entity.id
_entity.type
_entity.pdbx_description
1 polymer ?
#
loop_
_entity_poly.entity_id
_entity_poly.type
_entity_poly.pdbx_seq_one_letter_code
_entity_poly.pdbx_strand_id
1 'polypeptide(L)' 'MNRQSAIDQLTRSKAELQRRFGVTRLSLFGSTARDAATDKSDVDILVAFDGPATSKRYFGV' A
#
# COMPACT_ATOMS: atom_id res chain seq x y z
N MET A 1 13.93 2.33 2.84
CA MET A 1 13.18 2.57 1.57
C MET A 1 12.89 4.06 1.47
N ASN A 2 12.99 4.70 0.30
CA ASN A 2 12.61 6.11 0.12
C ASN A 2 11.21 6.23 -0.53
N ARG A 3 10.66 7.45 -0.54
CA ARG A 3 9.32 7.76 -1.07
C ARG A 3 9.12 7.28 -2.50
N GLN A 4 10.07 7.57 -3.40
CA GLN A 4 9.95 7.21 -4.81
C GLN A 4 9.99 5.69 -5.01
N SER A 5 10.93 5.00 -4.36
CA SER A 5 11.02 3.54 -4.43
C SER A 5 9.75 2.86 -3.92
N ALA A 6 9.12 3.40 -2.86
CA ALA A 6 7.84 2.90 -2.36
C ALA A 6 6.72 3.10 -3.40
N ILE A 7 6.60 4.29 -4.00
CA ILE A 7 5.59 4.57 -5.04
C ILE A 7 5.78 3.65 -6.25
N ASP A 8 7.02 3.42 -6.67
CA ASP A 8 7.33 2.57 -7.82
C ASP A 8 6.94 1.10 -7.54
N GLN A 9 7.21 0.60 -6.33
CA GLN A 9 6.78 -0.73 -5.91
C GLN A 9 5.26 -0.85 -5.86
N LEU A 10 4.57 0.12 -5.26
CA LEU A 10 3.10 0.14 -5.19
C LEU A 10 2.47 0.16 -6.59
N THR A 11 3.06 0.91 -7.51
CA THR A 11 2.60 1.01 -8.90
C THR A 11 2.73 -0.33 -9.62
N ARG A 12 3.87 -1.01 -9.48
CA ARG A 12 4.09 -2.34 -10.09
C ARG A 12 3.15 -3.40 -9.51
N SER A 13 2.89 -3.37 -8.20
CA SER A 13 2.04 -4.37 -7.54
C SER A 13 0.54 -4.14 -7.71
N LYS A 14 0.10 -2.93 -8.10
CA LYS A 14 -1.31 -2.53 -8.10
C LYS A 14 -2.21 -3.48 -8.90
N ALA A 15 -1.79 -3.89 -10.09
CA ALA A 15 -2.60 -4.74 -10.96
C ALA A 15 -2.84 -6.13 -10.34
N GLU A 16 -1.85 -6.71 -9.68
CA GLU A 16 -1.99 -7.99 -9.00
C GLU A 16 -2.87 -7.87 -7.76
N LEU A 17 -2.63 -6.86 -6.92
CA LEU A 17 -3.42 -6.62 -5.70
C LEU A 17 -4.89 -6.34 -6.02
N GLN A 18 -5.16 -5.67 -7.12
CA GLN A 18 -6.51 -5.48 -7.62
C GLN A 18 -7.16 -6.82 -7.99
N ARG A 19 -6.49 -7.67 -8.78
CA ARG A 19 -7.04 -8.97 -9.19
C ARG A 19 -7.28 -9.91 -8.03
N ARG A 20 -6.37 -9.96 -7.05
CA ARG A 20 -6.41 -10.93 -5.94
C ARG A 20 -7.30 -10.48 -4.79
N PHE A 21 -7.31 -9.18 -4.48
CA PHE A 21 -7.90 -8.66 -3.25
C PHE A 21 -8.95 -7.56 -3.47
N GLY A 22 -9.21 -7.16 -4.72
CA GLY A 22 -10.19 -6.11 -5.03
C GLY A 22 -9.71 -4.70 -4.65
N VAL A 23 -8.40 -4.49 -4.56
CA VAL A 23 -7.82 -3.17 -4.26
C VAL A 23 -8.12 -2.20 -5.40
N THR A 24 -8.75 -1.07 -5.09
CA THR A 24 -9.02 0.01 -6.05
C THR A 24 -7.99 1.12 -5.98
N ARG A 25 -7.47 1.44 -4.79
CA ARG A 25 -6.46 2.50 -4.60
C ARG A 25 -5.43 2.10 -3.55
N LEU A 26 -4.18 2.50 -3.80
CA LEU A 26 -3.07 2.45 -2.86
C LEU A 26 -2.57 3.89 -2.66
N SER A 27 -2.40 4.32 -1.42
CA SER A 27 -1.85 5.65 -1.11
C SER A 27 -0.77 5.51 -0.04
N LEU A 28 0.43 6.02 -0.32
CA LEU A 28 1.52 6.09 0.66
C LEU A 28 1.23 7.22 1.66
N PHE A 29 1.33 6.93 2.95
CA PHE A 29 1.25 7.95 4.00
C PHE A 29 2.41 7.77 5.00
N GLY A 30 2.33 8.42 6.16
CA GLY A 30 3.32 8.23 7.21
C GLY A 30 4.66 8.93 6.97
N SER A 31 5.72 8.43 7.61
CA SER A 31 7.07 9.00 7.55
C SER A 31 7.67 8.92 6.14
N THR A 32 7.44 7.80 5.45
CA THR A 32 7.93 7.57 4.08
C THR A 32 7.32 8.56 3.08
N ALA A 33 6.04 8.92 3.23
CA ALA A 33 5.41 9.93 2.37
C ALA A 33 5.94 11.35 2.55
N ARG A 34 6.48 11.66 3.74
CA ARG A 34 7.00 12.98 4.14
C ARG A 34 8.52 13.10 4.00
N ASP A 35 9.17 12.12 3.37
CA ASP A 35 10.62 12.04 3.25
C ASP A 35 11.36 12.07 4.61
N ALA A 36 10.71 11.57 5.67
CA ALA A 36 11.21 11.55 7.04
C ALA A 36 11.43 10.13 7.60
N ALA A 37 11.37 9.11 6.73
CA ALA A 37 11.61 7.72 7.12
C ALA A 37 13.10 7.48 7.45
N THR A 38 13.33 6.78 8.55
CA THR A 38 14.64 6.27 8.98
C THR A 38 14.79 4.80 8.61
N ASP A 39 15.97 4.25 8.87
CA ASP A 39 16.26 2.81 8.76
C ASP A 39 15.37 1.92 9.65
N LYS A 40 14.81 2.49 10.73
CA LYS A 40 13.88 1.83 11.65
C LYS A 40 12.41 2.07 11.33
N SER A 41 12.11 2.90 10.33
CA SER A 41 10.72 3.20 9.96
C SER A 41 10.09 2.07 9.17
N ASP A 42 8.81 1.83 9.41
CA ASP A 42 7.93 1.03 8.57
C ASP A 42 7.40 1.85 7.39
N VAL A 43 6.53 1.22 6.58
CA VAL A 43 5.93 1.81 5.40
C VAL A 43 4.42 1.73 5.51
N ASP A 44 3.80 2.89 5.64
CA ASP A 44 2.37 3.03 5.83
C ASP A 44 1.62 3.18 4.49
N ILE A 45 0.67 2.28 4.23
CA ILE A 45 -0.12 2.26 2.99
C ILE A 45 -1.60 2.24 3.33
N LEU A 46 -2.35 3.21 2.82
CA LEU A 46 -3.81 3.21 2.87
C LEU A 46 -4.35 2.47 1.65
N VAL A 47 -5.22 1.51 1.90
CA VAL A 47 -5.82 0.64 0.87
C VAL A 47 -7.32 0.92 0.78
N ALA A 48 -7.79 1.23 -0.43
CA ALA A 48 -9.22 1.30 -0.73
C ALA A 48 -9.65 0.09 -1.54
N PHE A 49 -10.88 -0.35 -1.32
CA PHE A 49 -11.53 -1.44 -2.04
C PHE A 49 -12.82 -0.94 -2.70
N ASP A 50 -13.33 -1.69 -3.66
CA ASP A 50 -14.62 -1.47 -4.32
C ASP A 50 -15.83 -1.97 -3.48
N GLY A 51 -15.68 -2.02 -2.16
CA GLY A 51 -16.65 -2.58 -1.25
C GLY A 51 -16.09 -2.66 0.18
N PRO A 52 -16.78 -3.36 1.09
CA PRO A 52 -16.33 -3.49 2.47
C PRO A 52 -14.91 -4.01 2.60
N ALA A 53 -14.16 -3.40 3.50
CA ALA A 53 -12.86 -3.87 3.98
C ALA A 53 -13.06 -5.12 4.85
N THR A 54 -12.99 -6.30 4.26
CA THR A 54 -13.08 -7.57 5.01
C THR A 54 -11.69 -8.10 5.36
N SER A 55 -11.59 -8.91 6.42
CA SER A 55 -10.34 -9.58 6.81
C SER A 55 -9.74 -10.39 5.66
N LYS A 56 -10.57 -11.07 4.85
CA LYS A 56 -10.11 -11.81 3.66
C LYS A 56 -9.44 -10.93 2.62
N ARG A 57 -9.92 -9.70 2.43
CA ARG A 57 -9.33 -8.74 1.49
C ARG A 57 -8.04 -8.11 2.03
N TYR A 58 -7.97 -7.87 3.34
CA TYR A 58 -6.79 -7.28 3.98
C TYR A 58 -5.65 -8.27 4.22
N PHE A 59 -5.99 -9.46 4.73
CA PHE A 59 -5.02 -10.44 5.21
C PHE A 59 -4.89 -11.66 4.30
N GLY A 60 -5.82 -11.85 3.35
CA GLY A 60 -5.80 -13.01 2.45
C GLY A 60 -6.14 -14.35 3.11
N VAL A 61 -6.69 -14.33 4.33
CA VAL A 61 -7.11 -15.50 5.12
C VAL A 61 -8.61 -15.72 5.14
#